data_AF-X0XQC5-F1
#
_entry.id   AF-X0XQC5-F1
#
_cell.length_a   1.000
_cell.length_b   1.000
_cell.length_c   1.000
_cell.angle_alpha   90.00
_cell.angle_beta   90.00
_cell.angle_gamma   90.00
#
_symmetry.space_group_name_H-M   'P 1'
#
loop_
_entity.id
_entity.type
_entity.pdbx_description
1 polymer ?
#
loop_
_entity_poly.entity_id
_entity_poly.type
_entity_poly.pdbx_seq_one_letter_code
_entity_poly.pdbx_strand_id
1 'polypeptide(L)'
;ALPARIGRPNKFAIPPAYFDADIEPLIEEYGALFSNLEAPPAFAQNSKTPFRDVFDIGTAIARAKGLDAETAKAAGRISLGIFFAETGGEQNIGNTRSKKYKGSLQTGVRENRNGRRKWAALKPKLADLDPALAARDAKEETRAKRIDQRYNHWTAVRNGLMNAHAGLFAQLPSIMKMLPDEIDQMKFFQLIQLIPTPTRRALKSGHFEAYRISSPRIMGYLRNNSIFTFGKADRAKKSATYRE
;
A
#
# COMPACT_ATOMS: atom_id res chain seq x y z
N ALA A 1 31.78 -8.88 18.90
CA ALA A 1 31.97 -7.72 19.81
C ALA A 1 30.75 -6.81 19.67
N LEU A 2 30.20 -6.29 20.77
CA LEU A 2 29.25 -5.16 20.69
C LEU A 2 29.95 -3.97 20.03
N PRO A 3 29.26 -3.14 19.22
CA PRO A 3 29.86 -1.93 18.67
C PRO A 3 30.36 -1.04 19.81
N ALA A 4 31.65 -0.70 19.78
CA ALA A 4 32.32 0.08 20.84
C ALA A 4 31.96 1.58 20.81
N ARG A 5 31.15 2.03 19.85
CA ARG A 5 30.67 3.41 19.73
C ARG A 5 29.16 3.44 19.88
N ILE A 6 28.71 4.10 20.95
CA ILE A 6 27.38 4.72 20.98
C ILE A 6 27.45 5.81 19.90
N GLY A 7 26.55 5.77 18.92
CA GLY A 7 26.48 6.78 17.87
C GLY A 7 26.20 8.18 18.43
N ARG A 8 26.13 9.19 17.58
CA ARG A 8 25.65 10.52 18.01
C ARG A 8 24.15 10.69 17.77
N PRO A 9 23.49 11.61 18.49
CA PRO A 9 22.12 12.00 18.16
C PRO A 9 22.01 12.41 16.69
N ASN A 10 20.96 11.94 16.03
CA ASN A 10 20.72 12.12 14.60
C ASN A 10 19.38 12.82 14.35
N LYS A 11 19.21 13.38 13.15
CA LYS A 11 17.99 14.11 12.74
C LYS A 11 16.73 13.25 12.69
N PHE A 12 16.87 11.92 12.65
CA PHE A 12 15.76 10.97 12.63
C PHE A 12 15.30 10.55 14.03
N ALA A 13 15.96 11.07 15.09
CA ALA A 13 15.71 10.70 16.48
C ALA A 13 15.82 9.18 16.75
N ILE A 14 16.57 8.45 15.92
CA ILE A 14 16.84 7.02 16.14
C ILE A 14 17.85 6.91 17.30
N PRO A 15 17.66 6.01 18.27
CA PRO A 15 18.58 5.91 19.38
C PRO A 15 20.03 5.67 18.90
N PRO A 16 21.02 6.39 19.46
CA PRO A 16 22.44 6.22 19.15
C PRO A 16 23.00 4.79 19.18
N ALA A 17 22.35 3.89 19.92
CA ALA A 17 22.72 2.46 19.95
C ALA A 17 22.48 1.75 18.60
N TYR A 18 21.67 2.33 17.72
CA TYR A 18 21.23 1.72 16.46
C TYR A 18 21.60 2.56 15.22
N PHE A 19 21.99 3.83 15.38
CA PHE A 19 22.26 4.74 14.28
C PHE A 19 23.27 5.82 14.68
N ASP A 20 24.32 6.00 13.85
CA ASP A 20 25.31 7.07 14.03
C ASP A 20 25.06 8.20 13.04
N ALA A 21 25.15 9.44 13.51
CA ALA A 21 24.94 10.64 12.71
C ALA A 21 25.92 10.75 11.52
N ASP A 22 27.11 10.13 11.60
CA ASP A 22 28.06 10.10 10.47
C ASP A 22 27.54 9.33 9.24
N ILE A 23 26.50 8.51 9.40
CA ILE A 23 25.86 7.77 8.30
C ILE A 23 24.80 8.64 7.59
N GLU A 24 24.37 9.75 8.17
CA GLU A 24 23.32 10.62 7.59
C GLU A 24 23.62 11.05 6.15
N PRO A 25 24.83 11.52 5.79
CA PRO A 25 25.11 11.93 4.41
C PRO A 25 24.95 10.78 3.40
N LEU A 26 25.30 9.55 3.78
CA LEU A 26 25.13 8.38 2.93
C LEU A 26 23.65 8.02 2.74
N ILE A 27 22.84 8.17 3.78
CA ILE A 27 21.39 7.94 3.70
C ILE A 27 20.73 9.03 2.85
N GLU A 28 21.17 10.27 2.96
CA GLU A 28 20.71 11.37 2.11
C GLU A 28 21.07 11.15 0.65
N GLU A 29 22.31 10.77 0.35
CA GLU A 29 22.77 10.47 -1.01
C GLU A 29 21.98 9.29 -1.59
N TYR A 30 21.81 8.22 -0.81
CA TYR A 30 21.00 7.07 -1.20
C TYR A 30 19.54 7.47 -1.42
N GLY A 31 18.96 8.29 -0.54
CA GLY A 31 17.61 8.82 -0.69
C GLY A 31 17.43 9.64 -1.97
N ALA A 32 18.38 10.55 -2.25
CA ALA A 32 18.36 11.38 -3.45
C ALA A 32 18.44 10.54 -4.73
N LEU A 33 19.23 9.45 -4.74
CA LEU A 33 19.24 8.50 -5.86
C LEU A 33 17.84 7.90 -6.07
N PHE A 34 17.19 7.42 -5.01
CA PHE A 34 15.86 6.83 -5.11
C PHE A 34 14.80 7.84 -5.55
N SER A 35 14.83 9.08 -5.04
CA SER A 35 13.94 10.15 -5.49
C SER A 35 14.03 10.38 -6.99
N ASN A 36 15.23 10.30 -7.58
CA ASN A 36 15.41 10.38 -9.03
C ASN A 36 14.86 9.14 -9.77
N LEU A 37 15.09 7.94 -9.22
CA LEU A 37 14.63 6.68 -9.83
C LEU A 37 13.10 6.51 -9.77
N GLU A 38 12.46 7.13 -8.78
CA GLU A 38 11.04 7.09 -8.47
C GLU A 38 10.29 8.33 -8.96
N ALA A 39 11.01 9.29 -9.57
CA ALA A 39 10.42 10.52 -10.07
C ALA A 39 9.27 10.22 -11.05
N PRO A 40 8.11 10.88 -10.90
CA PRO A 40 7.02 10.75 -11.85
C PRO A 40 7.46 11.30 -13.22
N PRO A 41 7.01 10.69 -14.33
CA PRO A 41 7.27 11.25 -15.66
C PRO A 41 6.57 12.61 -15.82
N ALA A 42 7.13 13.49 -16.66
CA ALA A 42 6.61 14.86 -16.83
C ALA A 42 5.13 14.95 -17.26
N PHE A 43 4.62 13.93 -17.95
CA PHE A 43 3.21 13.87 -18.36
C PHE A 43 2.26 13.33 -17.28
N ALA A 44 2.78 12.92 -16.11
CA ALA A 44 1.97 12.42 -15.03
C ALA A 44 0.98 13.48 -14.53
N GLN A 45 -0.22 13.03 -14.22
CA GLN A 45 -1.33 13.88 -13.85
C GLN A 45 -1.51 13.81 -12.34
N ASN A 46 -0.92 14.77 -11.66
CA ASN A 46 -1.08 14.94 -10.23
C ASN A 46 -2.50 15.46 -9.90
N SER A 47 -2.95 15.10 -8.71
CA SER A 47 -4.04 15.76 -8.01
C SER A 47 -3.52 16.90 -7.16
N LYS A 48 -4.35 17.93 -7.01
CA LYS A 48 -4.14 19.02 -6.05
C LYS A 48 -4.52 18.62 -4.63
N THR A 49 -5.25 17.51 -4.48
CA THR A 49 -5.83 17.04 -3.21
C THR A 49 -5.53 15.55 -2.99
N PRO A 50 -4.27 15.09 -3.09
CA PRO A 50 -3.96 13.66 -3.17
C PRO A 50 -4.46 12.83 -1.99
N PHE A 51 -4.24 13.34 -0.77
CA PHE A 51 -4.69 12.63 0.44
C PHE A 51 -6.22 12.57 0.51
N ARG A 52 -6.89 13.67 0.17
CA ARG A 52 -8.35 13.73 0.16
C ARG A 52 -8.92 12.77 -0.90
N ASP A 53 -8.33 12.73 -2.08
CA ASP A 53 -8.73 11.82 -3.15
C ASP A 53 -8.65 10.35 -2.68
N VAL A 54 -7.53 9.96 -2.05
CA VAL A 54 -7.36 8.60 -1.50
C VAL A 54 -8.42 8.27 -0.45
N PHE A 55 -8.66 9.19 0.48
CA PHE A 55 -9.66 9.02 1.54
C PHE A 55 -11.08 8.90 0.96
N ASP A 56 -11.46 9.81 0.05
CA ASP A 56 -12.79 9.87 -0.53
C ASP A 56 -13.07 8.64 -1.41
N ILE A 57 -12.10 8.22 -2.23
CA ILE A 57 -12.23 7.01 -3.05
C ILE A 57 -12.40 5.77 -2.15
N GLY A 58 -11.59 5.62 -1.11
CA GLY A 58 -11.70 4.49 -0.16
C GLY A 58 -13.06 4.45 0.52
N THR A 59 -13.53 5.61 1.01
CA THR A 59 -14.84 5.78 1.65
C THR A 59 -15.97 5.44 0.69
N ALA A 60 -15.91 5.94 -0.55
CA ALA A 60 -16.93 5.72 -1.56
C ALA A 60 -17.04 4.23 -1.95
N ILE A 61 -15.91 3.54 -2.10
CA ILE A 61 -15.89 2.09 -2.34
C ILE A 61 -16.62 1.36 -1.20
N ALA A 62 -16.31 1.71 0.05
CA ALA A 62 -16.93 1.08 1.21
C ALA A 62 -18.44 1.32 1.30
N ARG A 63 -18.90 2.57 1.08
CA ARG A 63 -20.34 2.90 1.00
C ARG A 63 -21.03 2.12 -0.12
N ALA A 64 -20.42 2.05 -1.30
CA ALA A 64 -20.96 1.27 -2.41
C ALA A 64 -20.93 -0.25 -2.13
N LYS A 65 -20.12 -0.72 -1.18
CA LYS A 65 -20.17 -2.10 -0.65
C LYS A 65 -21.21 -2.31 0.47
N GLY A 66 -21.96 -1.28 0.83
CA GLY A 66 -23.07 -1.36 1.78
C GLY A 66 -22.68 -1.05 3.23
N LEU A 67 -21.50 -0.47 3.46
CA LEU A 67 -21.11 -0.04 4.81
C LEU A 67 -21.79 1.27 5.19
N ASP A 68 -22.06 1.42 6.49
CA ASP A 68 -22.51 2.68 7.08
C ASP A 68 -21.43 3.77 6.99
N ALA A 69 -21.81 5.01 7.31
CA ALA A 69 -20.95 6.17 7.15
C ALA A 69 -19.68 6.12 8.00
N GLU A 70 -19.75 5.62 9.24
CA GLU A 70 -18.60 5.59 10.14
C GLU A 70 -17.63 4.47 9.76
N THR A 71 -18.14 3.27 9.47
CA THR A 71 -17.29 2.17 8.97
C THR A 71 -16.67 2.53 7.62
N ALA A 72 -17.38 3.24 6.74
CA ALA A 72 -16.83 3.68 5.47
C ALA A 72 -15.68 4.68 5.63
N LYS A 73 -15.73 5.59 6.61
CA LYS A 73 -14.61 6.49 6.92
C LYS A 73 -13.37 5.72 7.35
N ALA A 74 -13.52 4.61 8.09
CA ALA A 74 -12.38 3.75 8.43
C ALA A 74 -11.70 3.18 7.17
N ALA A 75 -12.47 2.80 6.14
CA ALA A 75 -11.91 2.41 4.84
C ALA A 75 -11.09 3.53 4.17
N GLY A 76 -11.56 4.78 4.28
CA GLY A 76 -10.82 5.96 3.84
C GLY A 76 -9.47 6.13 4.56
N ARG A 77 -9.45 6.01 5.90
CA ARG A 77 -8.22 6.06 6.71
C ARG A 77 -7.25 4.94 6.37
N ILE A 78 -7.76 3.71 6.23
CA ILE A 78 -6.95 2.55 5.82
C ILE A 78 -6.36 2.77 4.42
N SER A 79 -7.14 3.35 3.49
CA SER A 79 -6.65 3.68 2.15
C SER A 79 -5.50 4.69 2.19
N LEU A 80 -5.56 5.70 3.07
CA LEU A 80 -4.45 6.62 3.31
C LEU A 80 -3.22 5.89 3.86
N GLY A 81 -3.39 5.01 4.85
CA GLY A 81 -2.29 4.21 5.39
C GLY A 81 -1.62 3.33 4.31
N ILE A 82 -2.42 2.76 3.41
CA ILE A 82 -1.92 2.02 2.25
C ILE A 82 -1.11 2.92 1.31
N PHE A 83 -1.63 4.11 0.99
CA PHE A 83 -0.93 5.07 0.15
C PHE A 83 0.44 5.46 0.71
N PHE A 84 0.52 5.77 2.00
CA PHE A 84 1.79 6.07 2.66
C PHE A 84 2.75 4.88 2.67
N ALA A 85 2.27 3.68 2.94
CA ALA A 85 3.15 2.50 2.96
C ALA A 85 3.70 2.15 1.57
N GLU A 86 2.92 2.37 0.51
CA GLU A 86 3.32 2.03 -0.87
C GLU A 86 4.21 3.09 -1.52
N THR A 87 4.01 4.38 -1.18
CA THR A 87 4.67 5.48 -1.90
C THR A 87 5.22 6.59 -1.02
N GLY A 88 5.18 6.45 0.31
CA GLY A 88 5.53 7.56 1.21
C GLY A 88 4.56 8.75 1.13
N GLY A 89 3.40 8.58 0.49
CA GLY A 89 2.44 9.67 0.23
C GLY A 89 2.69 10.41 -1.08
N GLU A 90 3.65 9.96 -1.89
CA GLU A 90 3.99 10.58 -3.16
C GLU A 90 3.07 10.14 -4.31
N GLN A 91 2.86 11.06 -5.25
CA GLN A 91 1.98 10.83 -6.38
C GLN A 91 2.73 10.29 -7.60
N ASN A 92 2.05 9.40 -8.33
CA ASN A 92 2.50 8.95 -9.65
C ASN A 92 3.92 8.39 -9.70
N ILE A 93 4.40 7.83 -8.57
CA ILE A 93 5.77 7.30 -8.41
C ILE A 93 6.16 6.50 -9.66
N GLY A 94 7.20 6.99 -10.31
CA GLY A 94 7.87 6.30 -11.40
C GLY A 94 8.55 5.04 -10.91
N ASN A 95 9.07 4.26 -11.85
CA ASN A 95 9.94 3.15 -11.49
C ASN A 95 10.87 2.89 -12.67
N THR A 96 12.03 3.52 -12.63
CA THR A 96 13.09 3.36 -13.63
C THR A 96 13.70 1.95 -13.60
N ARG A 97 13.62 1.25 -12.46
CA ARG A 97 14.10 -0.15 -12.28
C ARG A 97 13.12 -1.18 -12.85
N SER A 98 11.84 -0.84 -12.98
CA SER A 98 10.80 -1.76 -13.45
C SER A 98 9.58 -1.03 -13.98
N LYS A 99 9.23 -1.23 -15.25
CA LYS A 99 7.99 -0.71 -15.84
C LYS A 99 6.72 -1.41 -15.32
N LYS A 100 6.88 -2.43 -14.47
CA LYS A 100 5.79 -3.31 -14.04
C LYS A 100 4.86 -2.63 -13.04
N TYR A 101 5.42 -2.07 -11.96
CA TYR A 101 4.69 -1.45 -10.85
C TYR A 101 5.05 0.03 -10.77
N LYS A 102 4.03 0.90 -10.73
CA LYS A 102 4.16 2.35 -10.85
C LYS A 102 2.88 3.06 -10.39
N GLY A 103 2.95 4.37 -10.25
CA GLY A 103 1.80 5.20 -9.97
C GLY A 103 1.53 5.36 -8.48
N SER A 104 0.42 6.03 -8.15
CA SER A 104 0.05 6.36 -6.77
C SER A 104 -0.34 5.18 -5.87
N LEU A 105 -0.37 3.94 -6.36
CA LEU A 105 -0.45 2.73 -5.53
C LEU A 105 0.39 1.60 -6.15
N GLN A 106 1.56 1.95 -6.72
CA GLN A 106 2.53 1.02 -7.32
C GLN A 106 1.89 -0.16 -8.08
N THR A 107 0.90 0.13 -8.94
CA THR A 107 0.00 -0.91 -9.47
C THR A 107 0.52 -1.53 -10.78
N GLY A 108 0.41 -2.85 -10.90
CA GLY A 108 0.74 -3.62 -12.10
C GLY A 108 -0.25 -3.39 -13.25
N VAL A 109 0.14 -3.64 -14.51
CA VAL A 109 -0.76 -3.50 -15.68
C VAL A 109 -2.03 -4.37 -15.52
N ARG A 110 -1.87 -5.63 -15.12
CA ARG A 110 -2.99 -6.56 -14.93
C ARG A 110 -3.89 -6.13 -13.77
N GLU A 111 -3.29 -5.68 -12.68
CA GLU A 111 -3.98 -5.18 -11.49
C GLU A 111 -4.78 -3.93 -11.81
N ASN A 112 -4.20 -2.98 -12.53
CA ASN A 112 -4.87 -1.77 -13.00
C ASN A 112 -6.09 -2.11 -13.86
N ARG A 113 -5.94 -3.03 -14.83
CA ARG A 113 -7.05 -3.49 -15.67
C ARG A 113 -8.15 -4.15 -14.85
N ASN A 114 -7.79 -5.00 -13.88
CA ASN A 114 -8.74 -5.67 -13.01
C ASN A 114 -9.49 -4.68 -12.11
N GLY A 115 -8.76 -3.73 -11.53
CA GLY A 115 -9.29 -2.62 -10.75
C GLY A 115 -10.29 -1.79 -11.53
N ARG A 116 -9.90 -1.37 -12.75
CA ARG A 116 -10.78 -0.63 -13.68
C ARG A 116 -12.07 -1.38 -13.98
N ARG A 117 -11.99 -2.67 -14.29
CA ARG A 117 -13.17 -3.50 -14.54
C ARG A 117 -14.09 -3.56 -13.33
N LYS A 118 -13.54 -3.79 -12.13
CA LYS A 118 -14.31 -3.84 -10.89
C LYS A 118 -14.92 -2.47 -10.56
N TRP A 119 -14.20 -1.38 -10.79
CA TRP A 119 -14.71 -0.01 -10.61
C TRP A 119 -15.88 0.27 -11.54
N ALA A 120 -15.76 -0.09 -12.83
CA ALA A 120 -16.83 0.11 -13.81
C ALA A 120 -18.15 -0.56 -13.38
N ALA A 121 -18.09 -1.74 -12.76
CA ALA A 121 -19.27 -2.41 -12.20
C ALA A 121 -19.87 -1.69 -10.98
N LEU A 122 -19.09 -0.86 -10.27
CA LEU A 122 -19.52 -0.11 -9.09
C LEU A 122 -20.07 1.29 -9.45
N LYS A 123 -19.72 1.81 -10.63
CA LYS A 123 -20.05 3.16 -11.08
C LYS A 123 -21.53 3.54 -10.99
N PRO A 124 -22.50 2.73 -11.42
CA PRO A 124 -23.92 3.10 -11.32
C PRO A 124 -24.31 3.39 -9.87
N LYS A 125 -23.97 2.48 -8.95
CA LYS A 125 -24.25 2.65 -7.52
C LYS A 125 -23.52 3.85 -6.92
N LEU A 126 -22.30 4.15 -7.37
CA LEU A 126 -21.58 5.35 -6.92
C LEU A 126 -22.23 6.63 -7.41
N ALA A 127 -22.76 6.66 -8.63
CA ALA A 127 -23.48 7.82 -9.15
C ALA A 127 -24.74 8.11 -8.32
N ASP A 128 -25.44 7.08 -7.85
CA ASP A 128 -26.60 7.22 -6.96
C ASP A 128 -26.21 7.71 -5.56
N LEU A 129 -25.12 7.17 -5.00
CA LEU A 129 -24.68 7.46 -3.62
C LEU A 129 -23.94 8.79 -3.47
N ASP A 130 -23.20 9.19 -4.51
CA ASP A 130 -22.34 10.37 -4.53
C ASP A 130 -22.16 10.90 -5.98
N PRO A 131 -23.14 11.68 -6.48
CA PRO A 131 -23.08 12.25 -7.82
C PRO A 131 -21.85 13.13 -8.06
N ALA A 132 -21.37 13.83 -7.02
CA ALA A 132 -20.22 14.72 -7.11
C ALA A 132 -18.92 13.92 -7.34
N LEU A 133 -18.74 12.82 -6.61
CA LEU A 133 -17.60 11.92 -6.81
C LEU A 133 -17.67 11.24 -8.18
N ALA A 134 -18.86 10.85 -8.65
CA ALA A 134 -19.02 10.29 -9.99
C ALA A 134 -18.64 11.28 -11.10
N ALA A 135 -19.05 12.55 -10.97
CA ALA A 135 -18.65 13.62 -11.88
C ALA A 135 -17.14 13.86 -11.85
N ARG A 136 -16.53 13.82 -10.66
CA ARG A 136 -15.08 13.91 -10.48
C ARG A 136 -14.36 12.75 -11.17
N ASP A 137 -14.84 11.52 -11.01
CA ASP A 137 -14.27 10.33 -11.66
C ASP A 137 -14.31 10.45 -13.19
N ALA A 138 -15.43 10.89 -13.77
CA ALA A 138 -15.55 11.09 -15.21
C ALA A 138 -14.54 12.14 -15.76
N LYS A 139 -14.32 13.23 -15.01
CA LYS A 139 -13.32 14.25 -15.35
C LYS A 139 -11.90 13.66 -15.34
N GLU A 140 -11.56 12.89 -14.32
CA GLU A 140 -10.22 12.28 -14.21
C GLU A 140 -9.99 11.17 -15.23
N GLU A 141 -11.01 10.38 -15.58
CA GLU A 141 -10.92 9.43 -16.70
C GLU A 141 -10.69 10.13 -18.04
N THR A 142 -11.32 11.29 -18.25
CA THR A 142 -11.12 12.10 -19.45
C THR A 142 -9.68 12.62 -19.52
N ARG A 143 -9.15 13.14 -18.40
CA ARG A 143 -7.73 13.56 -18.32
C ARG A 143 -6.81 12.39 -18.62
N ALA A 144 -7.09 11.21 -18.09
CA ALA A 144 -6.24 10.03 -18.25
C ALA A 144 -6.37 9.31 -19.62
N LYS A 145 -7.29 9.75 -20.51
CA LYS A 145 -7.66 9.03 -21.75
C LYS A 145 -6.49 8.72 -22.69
N ARG A 146 -5.46 9.56 -22.72
CA ARG A 146 -4.32 9.45 -23.65
C ARG A 146 -3.01 9.03 -22.98
N ILE A 147 -3.05 8.62 -21.72
CA ILE A 147 -1.88 8.17 -20.97
C ILE A 147 -2.12 6.79 -20.36
N ASP A 148 -1.06 6.14 -19.90
CA ASP A 148 -1.20 5.01 -18.98
C ASP A 148 -1.89 5.54 -17.70
N GLN A 149 -3.13 5.09 -17.45
CA GLN A 149 -3.98 5.58 -16.35
C GLN A 149 -3.30 5.45 -14.97
N ARG A 150 -2.29 4.59 -14.84
CA ARG A 150 -1.49 4.50 -13.61
C ARG A 150 -0.71 5.78 -13.29
N TYR A 151 -0.51 6.67 -14.26
CA TYR A 151 0.09 8.00 -14.08
C TYR A 151 -0.93 9.12 -13.93
N ASN A 152 -2.21 8.82 -13.75
CA ASN A 152 -3.17 9.77 -13.22
C ASN A 152 -3.52 9.36 -11.78
N HIS A 153 -3.25 10.25 -10.82
CA HIS A 153 -3.36 9.95 -9.38
C HIS A 153 -4.70 9.30 -9.03
N TRP A 154 -5.80 9.95 -9.42
CA TRP A 154 -7.15 9.50 -9.12
C TRP A 154 -7.42 8.09 -9.67
N THR A 155 -7.19 7.89 -10.97
CA THR A 155 -7.48 6.60 -11.59
C THR A 155 -6.54 5.49 -11.12
N ALA A 156 -5.29 5.82 -10.78
CA ALA A 156 -4.32 4.89 -10.21
C ALA A 156 -4.75 4.40 -8.82
N VAL A 157 -5.07 5.33 -7.91
CA VAL A 157 -5.54 5.01 -6.55
C VAL A 157 -6.80 4.16 -6.61
N ARG A 158 -7.80 4.63 -7.36
CA ARG A 158 -9.08 3.94 -7.56
C ARG A 158 -8.91 2.52 -8.06
N ASN A 159 -8.12 2.33 -9.12
CA ASN A 159 -7.92 0.99 -9.68
C ASN A 159 -7.10 0.09 -8.74
N GLY A 160 -6.09 0.64 -8.05
CA GLY A 160 -5.30 -0.08 -7.05
C GLY A 160 -6.16 -0.61 -5.90
N LEU A 161 -6.94 0.28 -5.27
CA LEU A 161 -7.87 -0.07 -4.18
C LEU A 161 -8.91 -1.11 -4.63
N MET A 162 -9.51 -0.92 -5.81
CA MET A 162 -10.47 -1.88 -6.36
C MET A 162 -9.88 -3.25 -6.64
N ASN A 163 -8.61 -3.31 -7.05
CA ASN A 163 -7.95 -4.57 -7.33
C ASN A 163 -7.71 -5.38 -6.04
N ALA A 164 -7.05 -4.77 -5.06
CA ALA A 164 -6.50 -5.48 -3.90
C ALA A 164 -7.39 -5.46 -2.64
N HIS A 165 -8.12 -4.36 -2.40
CA HIS A 165 -8.71 -4.06 -1.09
C HIS A 165 -10.25 -3.98 -1.07
N ALA A 166 -10.91 -3.62 -2.16
CA ALA A 166 -12.37 -3.42 -2.18
C ALA A 166 -13.20 -4.63 -1.70
N GLY A 167 -12.71 -5.86 -1.85
CA GLY A 167 -13.37 -7.05 -1.30
C GLY A 167 -13.21 -7.22 0.22
N LEU A 168 -12.16 -6.62 0.80
CA LEU A 168 -11.92 -6.59 2.24
C LEU A 168 -12.69 -5.45 2.91
N PHE A 169 -12.96 -4.34 2.22
CA PHE A 169 -13.77 -3.26 2.77
C PHE A 169 -15.16 -3.74 3.20
N ALA A 170 -15.79 -4.62 2.42
CA ALA A 170 -17.06 -5.23 2.82
C ALA A 170 -16.99 -6.05 4.13
N GLN A 171 -15.80 -6.45 4.56
CA GLN A 171 -15.54 -7.21 5.78
C GLN A 171 -15.04 -6.33 6.94
N LEU A 172 -14.95 -5.00 6.75
CA LEU A 172 -14.41 -4.09 7.76
C LEU A 172 -15.10 -4.19 9.12
N PRO A 173 -16.44 -4.30 9.24
CA PRO A 173 -17.06 -4.46 10.55
C PRO A 173 -16.49 -5.65 11.34
N SER A 174 -16.26 -6.79 10.67
CA SER A 174 -15.67 -7.96 11.29
C SER A 174 -14.17 -7.76 11.59
N ILE A 175 -13.43 -7.14 10.66
CA ILE A 175 -12.01 -6.84 10.84
C ILE A 175 -11.79 -5.92 12.04
N MET A 176 -12.56 -4.83 12.15
CA MET A 176 -12.47 -3.86 13.25
C MET A 176 -12.84 -4.49 14.60
N LYS A 177 -13.78 -5.46 14.61
CA LYS A 177 -14.07 -6.24 15.82
C LYS A 177 -12.91 -7.14 16.24
N MET A 178 -12.21 -7.74 15.27
CA MET A 178 -11.05 -8.60 15.53
C MET A 178 -9.77 -7.82 15.87
N LEU A 179 -9.61 -6.64 15.27
CA LEU A 179 -8.47 -5.75 15.39
C LEU A 179 -9.00 -4.36 15.78
N PRO A 180 -9.30 -4.11 17.05
CA PRO A 180 -9.89 -2.84 17.48
C PRO A 180 -8.92 -1.66 17.35
N ASP A 181 -7.61 -1.92 17.41
CA ASP A 181 -6.56 -0.91 17.22
C ASP A 181 -6.38 -0.56 15.73
N GLU A 182 -6.36 0.73 15.41
CA GLU A 182 -6.26 1.22 14.02
C GLU A 182 -4.89 0.91 13.39
N ILE A 183 -3.81 0.88 14.19
CA ILE A 183 -2.48 0.53 13.71
C ILE A 183 -2.43 -0.94 13.32
N ASP A 184 -3.05 -1.82 14.09
CA ASP A 184 -3.15 -3.25 13.78
C ASP A 184 -4.04 -3.52 12.55
N GLN A 185 -5.13 -2.77 12.38
CA GLN A 185 -5.89 -2.78 11.13
C GLN A 185 -5.00 -2.39 9.95
N MET A 186 -4.21 -1.32 10.08
CA MET A 186 -3.32 -0.87 9.02
C MET A 186 -2.25 -1.91 8.69
N LYS A 187 -1.61 -2.52 9.71
CA LYS A 187 -0.67 -3.64 9.54
C LYS A 187 -1.33 -4.81 8.82
N PHE A 188 -2.56 -5.17 9.15
CA PHE A 188 -3.30 -6.23 8.47
C PHE A 188 -3.45 -5.93 6.97
N PHE A 189 -3.84 -4.71 6.61
CA PHE A 189 -3.97 -4.32 5.20
C PHE A 189 -2.62 -4.28 4.46
N GLN A 190 -1.51 -4.00 5.15
CA GLN A 190 -0.17 -4.17 4.59
C GLN A 190 0.20 -5.64 4.37
N LEU A 191 -0.09 -6.51 5.34
CA LEU A 191 0.15 -7.94 5.22
C LEU A 191 -0.68 -8.58 4.09
N ILE A 192 -1.80 -7.98 3.70
CA ILE A 192 -2.56 -8.40 2.51
C ILE A 192 -1.75 -8.18 1.22
N GLN A 193 -0.90 -7.17 1.16
CA GLN A 193 -0.07 -6.88 -0.02
C GLN A 193 1.20 -7.73 -0.01
N LEU A 194 1.84 -7.88 1.15
CA LEU A 194 3.08 -8.64 1.30
C LEU A 194 2.85 -10.16 1.23
N ILE A 195 1.90 -10.68 2.01
CA ILE A 195 1.67 -12.12 2.15
C ILE A 195 0.17 -12.46 2.00
N PRO A 196 -0.43 -12.18 0.82
CA PRO A 196 -1.89 -12.18 0.62
C PRO A 196 -2.58 -13.49 1.02
N THR A 197 -2.02 -14.63 0.61
CA THR A 197 -2.66 -15.93 0.83
C THR A 197 -2.67 -16.33 2.32
N PRO A 198 -1.55 -16.28 3.06
CA PRO A 198 -1.57 -16.45 4.52
C PRO A 198 -2.52 -15.50 5.24
N THR A 199 -2.45 -14.20 4.94
CA THR A 199 -3.24 -13.17 5.64
C THR A 199 -4.75 -13.36 5.44
N ARG A 200 -5.18 -13.67 4.20
CA ARG A 200 -6.59 -13.99 3.94
C ARG A 200 -7.05 -15.27 4.63
N ARG A 201 -6.15 -16.24 4.83
CA ARG A 201 -6.48 -17.47 5.56
C ARG A 201 -6.63 -17.20 7.06
N ALA A 202 -5.76 -16.38 7.64
CA ALA A 202 -5.87 -15.93 9.03
C ALA A 202 -7.17 -15.15 9.28
N LEU A 203 -7.53 -14.25 8.36
CA LEU A 203 -8.81 -13.55 8.44
C LEU A 203 -10.00 -14.52 8.46
N LYS A 204 -10.01 -15.49 7.55
CA LYS A 204 -11.10 -16.48 7.44
C LYS A 204 -11.20 -17.40 8.65
N SER A 205 -10.10 -17.66 9.35
CA SER A 205 -10.13 -18.50 10.54
C SER A 205 -10.53 -17.74 11.81
N GLY A 206 -10.51 -16.41 11.82
CA GLY A 206 -10.78 -15.59 13.00
C GLY A 206 -9.72 -15.68 14.10
N HIS A 207 -8.60 -16.37 13.85
CA HIS A 207 -7.57 -16.68 14.84
C HIS A 207 -6.20 -16.15 14.39
N PHE A 208 -6.00 -14.84 14.42
CA PHE A 208 -4.74 -14.21 13.98
C PHE A 208 -3.53 -14.68 14.78
N GLU A 209 -3.67 -14.87 16.09
CA GLU A 209 -2.58 -15.27 16.98
C GLU A 209 -2.01 -16.66 16.69
N ALA A 210 -2.78 -17.52 16.02
CA ALA A 210 -2.31 -18.84 15.57
C ALA A 210 -1.34 -18.74 14.38
N TYR A 211 -1.27 -17.59 13.70
CA TYR A 211 -0.43 -17.35 12.52
C TYR A 211 0.87 -16.64 12.91
N ARG A 212 1.85 -17.42 13.37
CA ARG A 212 3.15 -16.90 13.80
C ARG A 212 4.05 -16.58 12.60
N ILE A 213 4.74 -15.45 12.63
CA ILE A 213 5.76 -15.08 11.62
C ILE A 213 6.81 -16.20 11.46
N SER A 214 7.19 -16.84 12.57
CA SER A 214 8.13 -17.97 12.61
C SER A 214 7.61 -19.26 11.96
N SER A 215 6.33 -19.32 11.55
CA SER A 215 5.80 -20.46 10.80
C SER A 215 6.60 -20.66 9.50
N PRO A 216 7.04 -21.89 9.17
CA PRO A 216 7.78 -22.16 7.94
C PRO A 216 7.06 -21.66 6.68
N ARG A 217 5.72 -21.71 6.69
CA ARG A 217 4.90 -21.21 5.59
C ARG A 217 5.02 -19.69 5.44
N ILE A 218 4.86 -18.93 6.53
CA ILE A 218 4.91 -17.47 6.50
C ILE A 218 6.34 -17.00 6.18
N MET A 219 7.35 -17.61 6.81
CA MET A 219 8.76 -17.38 6.47
C MET A 219 9.05 -17.60 4.98
N GLY A 220 8.51 -18.66 4.38
CA GLY A 220 8.63 -18.91 2.94
C GLY A 220 8.09 -17.77 2.08
N TYR A 221 6.94 -17.18 2.44
CA TYR A 221 6.40 -16.01 1.74
C TYR A 221 7.25 -14.75 1.96
N LEU A 222 7.73 -14.49 3.17
CA LEU A 222 8.55 -13.30 3.45
C LEU A 222 9.88 -13.34 2.67
N ARG A 223 10.52 -14.52 2.54
CA ARG A 223 11.69 -14.69 1.66
C ARG A 223 11.36 -14.55 0.17
N ASN A 224 10.19 -15.01 -0.27
CA ASN A 224 9.77 -14.84 -1.67
C ASN A 224 9.58 -13.37 -2.06
N ASN A 225 9.24 -12.52 -1.10
CA ASN A 225 9.11 -11.07 -1.29
C ASN A 225 10.40 -10.29 -0.95
N SER A 226 11.52 -10.99 -0.81
CA SER A 226 12.84 -10.38 -0.51
C SER A 226 12.87 -9.52 0.75
N ILE A 227 12.01 -9.79 1.73
CA ILE A 227 12.05 -9.12 3.04
C ILE A 227 13.32 -9.49 3.79
N PHE A 228 13.81 -10.72 3.59
CA PHE A 228 14.96 -11.28 4.31
C PHE A 228 16.17 -11.65 3.42
N THR A 229 16.01 -12.06 2.14
CA THR A 229 17.17 -12.48 1.28
C THR A 229 16.89 -12.62 -0.23
N PHE A 230 17.97 -12.68 -1.04
CA PHE A 230 17.98 -12.89 -2.50
C PHE A 230 18.51 -14.28 -2.90
N GLY A 231 17.64 -15.20 -3.39
CA GLY A 231 18.11 -16.41 -4.11
C GLY A 231 17.34 -17.70 -3.82
N LYS A 232 17.55 -18.74 -4.64
CA LYS A 232 16.86 -20.06 -4.49
C LYS A 232 17.29 -20.81 -3.22
N ALA A 233 18.57 -20.74 -2.84
CA ALA A 233 19.11 -21.44 -1.67
C ALA A 233 18.55 -20.89 -0.35
N ASP A 234 18.46 -19.56 -0.23
CA ASP A 234 17.92 -18.93 0.98
C ASP A 234 16.42 -19.19 1.16
N ARG A 235 15.67 -19.28 0.05
CA ARG A 235 14.24 -19.66 0.06
C ARG A 235 13.98 -21.05 0.65
N ALA A 236 14.97 -21.95 0.67
CA ALA A 236 14.84 -23.32 1.18
C ALA A 236 15.09 -23.46 2.71
N LYS A 237 15.59 -22.41 3.38
CA LYS A 237 15.92 -22.45 4.82
C LYS A 237 14.66 -22.57 5.70
N LYS A 238 14.76 -23.23 6.86
CA LYS A 238 13.60 -23.42 7.77
C LYS A 238 13.41 -22.30 8.80
N SER A 239 14.43 -21.47 9.03
CA SER A 239 14.40 -20.33 9.98
C SER A 239 15.24 -19.17 9.45
N ALA A 240 14.99 -17.94 9.93
CA ALA A 240 15.87 -16.80 9.69
C ALA A 240 17.13 -16.91 10.58
N THR A 241 18.26 -16.38 10.10
CA THR A 241 19.46 -16.18 10.93
C THR A 241 19.51 -14.74 11.46
N TYR A 242 20.33 -14.43 12.46
CA TYR A 242 20.55 -13.05 12.92
C TYR A 242 21.08 -12.10 11.83
N ARG A 243 21.56 -12.65 10.71
CA ARG A 243 22.05 -11.88 9.56
C ARG A 243 20.94 -11.55 8.55
N GLU A 244 19.81 -12.26 8.60
CA GLU A 244 18.64 -12.06 7.72
C GLU A 244 17.62 -11.16 8.43
#